data_AF-A0AA49GJ29-F1
#
_entry.id   AF-A0AA49GJ29-F1
#
_cell.length_a   1.000
_cell.length_b   1.000
_cell.length_c   1.000
_cell.angle_alpha   90.00
_cell.angle_beta   90.00
_cell.angle_gamma   90.00
#
_symmetry.space_group_name_H-M   'P 1'
#
loop_
_entity.id
_entity.type
_entity.pdbx_description
1 polymer ?
#
loop_
_entity_poly.entity_id
_entity_poly.type
_entity_poly.pdbx_seq_one_letter_code
_entity_poly.pdbx_strand_id
1 'polypeptide(L)'
;MGYIIAWVILALLVGAIGSNRKIGFGMALLWSILLSPLVGLIITLFSESESKSKKIPNYKKHKELGAKAEYKNENEKAIDHYMDALYHLENDYKNKKISKTQNEKRLQHIEELKKKVSELKGE
;
A
#
# COMPACT_ATOMS: atom_id res chain seq x y z
N MET A 1 -30.31 27.28 -22.17
CA MET A 1 -30.22 25.82 -21.95
C MET A 1 -28.85 25.21 -22.22
N GLY A 2 -28.09 25.64 -23.25
CA GLY A 2 -26.78 25.04 -23.56
C GLY A 2 -25.74 25.09 -22.44
N TYR A 3 -25.74 26.15 -21.62
CA TYR A 3 -24.82 26.29 -20.48
C TYR A 3 -24.97 25.18 -19.43
N ILE A 4 -26.21 24.83 -19.07
CA ILE A 4 -26.48 23.79 -18.07
C ILE A 4 -26.04 22.42 -18.60
N ILE A 5 -26.27 22.15 -19.88
CA ILE A 5 -25.85 20.91 -20.53
C ILE A 5 -24.32 20.80 -20.56
N ALA A 6 -23.62 21.87 -20.96
CA ALA A 6 -22.16 21.92 -20.94
C ALA A 6 -21.60 21.74 -19.52
N TRP A 7 -22.25 22.33 -18.52
CA TRP A 7 -21.87 22.18 -17.12
C TRP A 7 -21.99 20.72 -16.63
N VAL A 8 -23.11 20.06 -16.91
CA VAL A 8 -23.31 18.64 -16.54
C VAL A 8 -22.31 17.72 -17.24
N ILE A 9 -22.02 17.96 -18.53
CA ILE A 9 -21.01 17.18 -19.27
C ILE A 9 -19.62 17.36 -18.65
N LEU A 10 -19.22 18.59 -18.33
CA LEU A 10 -17.95 18.86 -17.65
C LEU A 10 -17.89 18.17 -16.28
N ALA A 11 -19.01 18.15 -15.55
CA ALA A 11 -19.05 17.47 -14.26
C ALA A 11 -18.88 15.95 -14.37
N LEU A 12 -19.50 15.34 -15.39
CA LEU A 12 -19.33 13.92 -15.71
C LEU A 12 -17.88 13.59 -16.10
N LEU A 13 -17.21 14.46 -16.87
CA LEU A 13 -15.80 14.29 -17.23
C LEU A 13 -14.89 14.33 -16.00
N VAL A 14 -15.12 15.27 -15.09
CA VAL A 14 -14.38 15.36 -13.82
C VAL A 14 -14.61 14.11 -12.97
N GLY A 15 -15.86 13.64 -12.87
CA GLY A 15 -16.19 12.37 -12.21
C GLY A 15 -15.41 11.20 -12.81
N ALA A 16 -15.40 11.08 -14.14
CA ALA A 16 -14.68 10.03 -14.86
C ALA A 16 -13.16 10.07 -14.57
N ILE A 17 -12.55 11.25 -14.51
CA ILE A 17 -11.14 11.42 -14.12
C ILE A 17 -10.91 10.98 -12.66
N GLY A 18 -11.87 11.27 -11.77
CA GLY A 18 -11.82 10.87 -10.36
C GLY A 18 -12.00 9.37 -10.10
N SER A 19 -12.53 8.62 -11.07
CA SER A 19 -12.72 7.16 -10.94
C SER A 19 -11.41 6.39 -10.69
N ASN A 20 -10.28 6.87 -11.22
CA ASN A 20 -8.95 6.27 -11.02
C ASN A 20 -8.21 6.81 -9.79
N ARG A 21 -8.89 7.58 -8.94
CA ARG A 21 -8.31 8.23 -7.77
C ARG A 21 -9.04 7.81 -6.52
N LYS A 22 -8.35 7.96 -5.38
CA LYS A 22 -8.86 7.58 -4.05
C LYS A 22 -10.19 8.26 -3.70
N ILE A 23 -10.44 9.46 -4.23
CA ILE A 23 -11.71 10.18 -4.06
C ILE A 23 -12.89 9.49 -4.77
N GLY A 24 -12.64 8.75 -5.85
CA GLY A 24 -13.65 8.02 -6.62
C GLY A 24 -14.55 8.89 -7.49
N PHE A 25 -15.32 8.25 -8.36
CA PHE A 25 -16.23 8.91 -9.31
C PHE A 25 -17.32 9.74 -8.60
N GLY A 26 -17.99 9.14 -7.60
CA GLY A 26 -19.15 9.75 -6.95
C GLY A 26 -18.80 11.05 -6.22
N MET A 27 -17.70 11.06 -5.46
CA MET A 27 -17.26 12.27 -4.76
C MET A 27 -16.70 13.31 -5.75
N ALA A 28 -15.90 12.90 -6.74
CA ALA A 28 -15.40 13.82 -7.76
C ALA A 28 -16.55 14.52 -8.52
N LEU A 29 -17.60 13.79 -8.88
CA LEU A 29 -18.81 14.33 -9.52
C LEU A 29 -19.58 15.27 -8.57
N LEU A 30 -19.77 14.89 -7.31
CA LEU A 30 -20.48 15.68 -6.33
C LEU A 30 -19.79 17.03 -6.08
N TRP A 31 -18.47 17.04 -5.90
CA TRP A 31 -17.68 18.28 -5.76
C TRP A 31 -17.75 19.14 -7.03
N SER A 32 -17.79 18.51 -8.20
CA SER A 32 -17.86 19.18 -9.50
C SER A 32 -19.22 19.85 -9.76
N ILE A 33 -20.32 19.24 -9.32
CA ILE A 33 -21.67 19.80 -9.41
C ILE A 33 -21.89 20.89 -8.35
N LEU A 34 -21.39 20.69 -7.13
CA LEU A 34 -21.66 21.58 -6.01
C LEU A 34 -20.79 22.85 -6.03
N LEU A 35 -19.49 22.76 -6.34
CA LEU A 35 -18.56 23.91 -6.27
C LEU A 35 -18.18 24.50 -7.63
N SER A 36 -18.48 23.80 -8.72
CA SER A 36 -18.07 24.01 -10.13
C SER A 36 -17.10 22.94 -10.64
N PRO A 37 -17.08 22.69 -11.96
CA PRO A 37 -16.24 21.64 -12.54
C PRO A 37 -14.76 21.94 -12.45
N LEU A 38 -14.39 23.23 -12.47
CA LEU A 38 -13.01 23.66 -12.25
C LEU A 38 -12.54 23.30 -10.85
N VAL A 39 -13.34 23.60 -9.82
CA VAL A 39 -12.98 23.28 -8.43
C VAL A 39 -12.98 21.77 -8.20
N GLY A 40 -13.99 21.06 -8.70
CA GLY A 40 -14.04 19.60 -8.66
C GLY A 40 -12.84 18.94 -9.33
N LEU A 41 -12.37 19.48 -10.46
CA LEU A 41 -11.17 19.00 -11.15
C LEU A 41 -9.91 19.22 -10.32
N ILE A 42 -9.73 20.40 -9.71
CA ILE A 42 -8.57 20.69 -8.86
C ILE A 42 -8.52 19.69 -7.68
N ILE A 43 -9.64 19.51 -6.98
CA ILE A 43 -9.75 18.55 -5.86
C ILE A 43 -9.42 17.13 -6.34
N THR A 44 -9.95 16.74 -7.49
CA THR A 44 -9.70 15.43 -8.09
C THR A 44 -8.23 15.25 -8.40
N LEU A 45 -7.56 16.23 -9.00
CA LEU A 45 -6.14 16.15 -9.35
C LEU A 45 -5.23 16.08 -8.11
N PHE A 46 -5.60 16.77 -7.03
CA PHE A 46 -4.91 16.70 -5.73
C PHE A 46 -5.15 15.39 -4.99
N SER A 47 -6.23 14.66 -5.28
CA SER A 47 -6.47 13.35 -4.68
C SER A 47 -5.36 12.37 -5.05
N GLU A 48 -4.89 11.64 -4.04
CA GLU A 48 -3.96 10.53 -4.18
C GLU A 48 -4.47 9.53 -5.24
N SER A 49 -3.57 9.05 -6.11
CA SER A 49 -3.91 8.00 -7.06
C SER A 49 -4.12 6.69 -6.31
N GLU A 50 -5.14 5.92 -6.69
CA GLU A 50 -5.44 4.64 -6.05
C GLU A 50 -4.24 3.68 -6.10
N SER A 51 -3.46 3.77 -7.18
CA SER A 51 -2.22 3.00 -7.39
C SER A 51 -1.10 3.26 -6.37
N LYS A 52 -1.14 4.37 -5.62
CA LYS A 52 -0.11 4.73 -4.63
C LYS A 52 -0.39 4.22 -3.22
N SER A 53 -1.52 3.56 -2.99
CA SER A 53 -1.77 2.77 -1.78
C SER A 53 -0.83 1.54 -1.77
N LYS A 54 0.47 1.76 -1.53
CA LYS A 54 1.41 0.70 -1.17
C LYS A 54 0.96 0.19 0.20
N LYS A 55 0.11 -0.85 0.21
CA LYS A 55 -0.06 -1.68 1.40
C LYS A 55 1.35 -2.06 1.85
N ILE A 56 1.71 -1.66 3.06
CA ILE A 56 2.98 -2.08 3.67
C ILE A 56 2.92 -3.62 3.68
N PRO A 57 3.85 -4.32 3.01
CA PRO A 57 3.78 -5.76 2.97
C PRO A 57 3.94 -6.31 4.39
N ASN A 58 3.13 -7.31 4.74
CA ASN A 58 3.00 -7.80 6.12
C ASN A 58 4.37 -8.14 6.74
N TYR A 59 5.28 -8.73 5.96
CA TYR A 59 6.65 -9.04 6.43
C TYR A 59 7.40 -7.83 6.98
N LYS A 60 7.23 -6.63 6.40
CA LYS A 60 7.93 -5.42 6.86
C LYS A 60 7.42 -4.99 8.23
N LYS A 61 6.12 -5.12 8.46
CA LYS A 61 5.49 -4.83 9.76
C LYS A 61 6.03 -5.78 10.84
N HIS A 62 6.05 -7.08 10.56
CA HIS A 62 6.54 -8.09 11.52
C HIS A 62 8.05 -7.96 11.76
N LYS A 63 8.86 -7.65 10.74
CA LYS A 63 10.30 -7.35 10.90
C LYS A 63 10.55 -6.16 11.84
N GLU A 64 9.76 -5.09 11.73
CA GLU A 64 9.89 -3.92 12.60
C GLU A 64 9.47 -4.21 14.05
N LEU A 65 8.41 -5.01 14.23
CA LEU A 65 8.00 -5.49 15.56
C LEU A 65 9.09 -6.37 16.20
N GLY A 66 9.72 -7.25 15.43
CA GLY A 66 10.85 -8.06 15.89
C GLY A 66 12.04 -7.21 16.34
N ALA A 67 12.44 -6.22 15.54
CA ALA A 67 13.53 -5.30 15.90
C ALA A 67 13.21 -4.46 17.15
N LYS A 68 11.95 -4.09 17.34
CA LYS A 68 11.50 -3.39 18.55
C LYS A 68 11.53 -4.29 19.78
N ALA A 69 11.21 -5.58 19.64
CA ALA A 69 11.31 -6.56 20.71
C ALA A 69 12.77 -6.86 21.06
N GLU A 70 13.67 -6.95 20.07
CA GLU A 70 15.13 -7.04 20.29
C GLU A 70 15.64 -5.87 21.12
N TYR A 71 15.26 -4.63 20.76
CA TYR A 71 15.65 -3.43 21.50
C TYR A 71 15.17 -3.46 22.97
N LYS A 72 14.04 -4.13 23.23
CA LYS A 72 13.48 -4.31 24.57
C LYS A 72 14.07 -5.51 25.33
N ASN A 73 15.01 -6.24 24.75
CA ASN A 73 15.54 -7.52 25.25
C ASN A 73 14.47 -8.62 25.41
N GLU A 74 13.36 -8.53 24.66
CA GLU A 74 12.29 -9.53 24.66
C GLU A 74 12.57 -10.56 23.55
N ASN A 75 13.64 -11.36 23.71
CA ASN A 75 14.14 -12.25 22.66
C ASN A 75 13.11 -13.27 22.15
N GLU A 76 12.29 -13.83 23.04
CA GLU A 76 11.23 -14.78 22.65
C GLU A 76 10.19 -14.12 21.73
N LYS A 77 9.76 -12.89 22.04
CA LYS A 77 8.82 -12.13 21.21
C LYS A 77 9.46 -11.66 19.91
N ALA A 78 10.77 -11.34 19.94
CA ALA A 78 11.50 -10.98 18.73
C ALA A 78 11.55 -12.16 17.75
N ILE A 79 11.86 -13.36 18.24
CA ILE A 79 11.87 -14.60 17.44
C ILE A 79 10.49 -14.85 16.84
N ASP A 80 9.42 -14.76 17.63
CA ASP A 80 8.04 -14.95 17.18
C ASP A 80 7.69 -13.99 16.02
N HIS A 81 7.96 -12.70 16.19
CA HIS A 81 7.72 -11.70 15.15
C HIS A 81 8.59 -11.92 13.89
N TYR A 82 9.81 -12.42 14.01
CA TYR A 82 10.61 -12.78 12.84
C TYR A 82 10.14 -14.06 12.15
N MET A 83 9.62 -15.04 12.89
CA MET A 83 8.97 -16.23 12.32
C MET A 83 7.73 -15.85 11.52
N ASP A 84 6.89 -14.93 12.04
CA ASP A 84 5.75 -14.40 11.29
C ASP A 84 6.19 -13.70 10.00
N ALA A 85 7.26 -12.89 10.06
CA ALA A 85 7.80 -12.21 8.89
C ALA A 85 8.27 -13.21 7.82
N LEU A 86 8.93 -14.29 8.25
CA LEU A 86 9.35 -15.39 7.37
C LEU A 86 8.17 -16.12 6.75
N TYR A 87 7.15 -16.45 7.56
CA TYR A 87 5.93 -17.12 7.09
C TYR A 87 5.28 -16.34 5.95
N HIS A 88 5.14 -15.02 6.11
CA HIS A 88 4.60 -14.15 5.05
C HIS A 88 5.51 -14.06 3.82
N LEU A 89 6.84 -13.97 3.99
CA LEU A 89 7.78 -13.95 2.87
C LEU A 89 7.79 -15.25 2.06
N GLU A 90 7.60 -16.39 2.72
CA GLU A 90 7.59 -17.70 2.06
C GLU A 90 6.23 -17.98 1.40
N ASN A 91 5.10 -17.60 2.03
CA ASN A 91 3.75 -17.91 1.53
C ASN A 91 3.11 -16.84 0.63
N ASP A 92 3.28 -15.53 0.87
CA ASP A 92 2.62 -14.47 0.06
C ASP A 92 3.04 -14.52 -1.43
N TYR A 93 4.15 -15.21 -1.72
CA TYR A 93 4.78 -15.27 -3.03
C TYR A 93 4.59 -16.62 -3.76
N LYS A 94 3.99 -17.64 -3.12
CA LYS A 94 3.72 -18.94 -3.78
C LYS A 94 2.84 -18.82 -5.03
N ASN A 95 1.97 -17.81 -5.07
CA ASN A 95 0.96 -17.65 -6.12
C ASN A 95 1.19 -16.44 -7.04
N LYS A 96 2.35 -15.77 -6.97
CA LYS A 96 2.62 -14.54 -7.74
C LYS A 96 3.74 -14.77 -8.75
N LYS A 97 3.52 -14.41 -10.02
CA LYS A 97 4.60 -14.27 -11.01
C LYS A 97 5.49 -13.11 -10.56
N ILE A 98 6.71 -13.41 -10.13
CA ILE A 98 7.68 -12.46 -9.60
C ILE A 98 8.85 -12.39 -10.58
N SER A 99 9.38 -11.18 -10.81
CA SER A 99 10.60 -11.01 -11.60
C SER A 99 11.81 -11.61 -10.87
N LYS A 100 12.81 -12.11 -11.62
CA LYS A 100 14.05 -12.71 -11.05
C LYS A 100 14.67 -11.83 -9.97
N THR A 101 14.84 -10.54 -10.24
CA THR A 101 15.41 -9.55 -9.31
C THR A 101 14.60 -9.38 -8.04
N GLN A 102 13.27 -9.48 -8.13
CA GLN A 102 12.40 -9.38 -6.95
C GLN A 102 12.48 -10.64 -6.10
N ASN A 103 12.65 -11.82 -6.71
CA ASN A 103 12.83 -13.07 -5.99
C ASN A 103 14.20 -13.12 -5.29
N GLU A 104 15.26 -12.60 -5.91
CA GLU A 104 16.59 -12.50 -5.29
C GLU A 104 16.56 -11.65 -4.02
N LYS A 105 15.94 -10.45 -4.08
CA LYS A 105 15.75 -9.60 -2.89
C LYS A 105 14.94 -10.28 -1.79
N ARG A 106 13.93 -11.06 -2.17
CA ARG A 106 13.12 -11.84 -1.23
C ARG A 106 13.96 -12.89 -0.50
N LEU A 107 14.78 -13.64 -1.23
CA LEU A 107 15.68 -14.65 -0.65
C LEU A 107 16.69 -14.01 0.31
N GLN A 108 17.26 -12.87 -0.04
CA GLN A 108 18.14 -12.10 0.85
C GLN A 108 17.45 -11.74 2.17
N HIS A 109 16.20 -11.27 2.13
CA HIS A 109 15.43 -10.97 3.34
C HIS A 109 15.12 -12.21 4.17
N ILE A 110 14.83 -13.34 3.53
CA ILE A 110 14.61 -14.62 4.22
C ILE A 110 15.88 -15.05 4.95
N GLU A 111 17.03 -14.97 4.29
CA GLU A 111 18.32 -15.34 4.85
C GLU A 111 18.71 -14.42 6.03
N GLU A 112 18.51 -13.11 5.88
CA GLU A 112 18.72 -12.12 6.95
C GLU A 112 17.87 -12.42 8.19
N LEU A 113 16.59 -12.72 8.00
CA LEU A 113 15.67 -13.04 9.09
C LEU A 113 16.00 -14.38 9.76
N LYS A 114 16.38 -15.41 8.98
CA LYS A 114 16.82 -16.70 9.50
C LYS A 114 18.08 -16.54 10.37
N LYS A 115 19.04 -15.73 9.91
CA LYS A 115 20.26 -15.42 10.66
C LYS A 115 19.96 -14.71 11.99
N LYS A 116 19.09 -13.69 11.97
CA LYS A 116 18.67 -13.01 13.21
C LYS A 116 18.02 -13.96 14.20
N VAL A 117 17.21 -14.89 13.71
CA VAL A 117 16.54 -15.88 14.55
C VAL A 117 17.54 -16.86 15.17
N SER A 118 18.54 -17.34 14.42
CA SER A 118 19.58 -18.21 14.97
C SER A 118 20.44 -17.48 16.01
N GLU A 119 20.82 -16.21 15.73
CA GLU A 119 21.55 -15.35 16.68
C GLU A 119 20.77 -15.18 18.00
N LEU A 120 19.45 -14.95 17.92
CA LEU A 120 18.61 -14.78 19.11
C LEU A 120 18.31 -16.07 19.86
N LYS A 121 18.35 -17.23 19.17
CA LYS A 121 18.18 -18.54 19.79
C LYS A 121 19.43 -19.02 20.54
N GLY A 122 20.57 -18.35 20.35
CA GLY A 122 21.81 -18.68 21.05
C GLY A 122 22.47 -19.96 20.54
N GLU A 123 22.41 -20.22 19.22
CA GLU A 123 23.27 -21.21 18.56
C GLU A 123 24.71 -20.71 18.41
#